data_AF-A0A8H6YAF0-F1
#
_entry.id   AF-A0A8H6YAF0-F1
#
_cell.length_a   1.000
_cell.length_b   1.000
_cell.length_c   1.000
_cell.angle_alpha   90.00
_cell.angle_beta   90.00
_cell.angle_gamma   90.00
#
_symmetry.space_group_name_H-M   'P 1'
#
loop_
_entity.id
_entity.type
_entity.pdbx_description
1 polymer ?
#
loop_
_entity_poly.entity_id
_entity_poly.type
_entity_poly.pdbx_seq_one_letter_code
_entity_poly.pdbx_strand_id
1 'polypeptide(L)'
;MQSFRRQFQQKFFWVLTFACFIHSLNTAVGEIFAYPLIKSIITKANRTVTLFNGSHYWGGQLKAEAERLHMSRGLKKNGESRCYALILLCVSVAYYRQPLSITCLREDAKQNSNGCSAVAEDVINTALRTPNFWPLLRQVTRVEKPIMACWSFSVAPEHCQKSMLEDDEDAGFLAHAKEAFDRRFIKIATPVHWLALFLHPPWRKLALSGDSAKGQGKSLNFMLNAAFKIAQQW
;
A
#
# COMPACT_ATOMS: atom_id res chain seq x y z
N MET A 1 2.15 24.13 -4.32
CA MET A 1 2.63 23.57 -5.60
C MET A 1 1.77 23.90 -6.82
N GLN A 2 0.44 23.85 -6.77
CA GLN A 2 -0.40 24.13 -7.96
C GLN A 2 -0.24 25.58 -8.47
N SER A 3 -0.27 26.56 -7.56
CA SER A 3 -0.05 27.98 -7.91
C SER A 3 1.33 28.21 -8.57
N PHE A 4 2.39 27.66 -7.97
CA PHE A 4 3.73 27.69 -8.54
C PHE A 4 3.78 27.12 -9.96
N ARG A 5 3.19 25.93 -10.21
CA ARG A 5 3.18 25.34 -11.55
C ARG A 5 2.48 26.23 -12.58
N ARG A 6 1.35 26.85 -12.20
CA ARG A 6 0.64 27.77 -13.10
C ARG A 6 1.50 28.97 -13.46
N GLN A 7 2.11 29.63 -12.48
CA GLN A 7 2.99 30.78 -12.72
C GLN A 7 4.26 30.37 -13.50
N PHE A 8 4.81 29.20 -13.21
CA PHE A 8 5.97 28.66 -13.91
C PHE A 8 5.66 28.37 -15.39
N GLN A 9 4.52 27.75 -15.68
CA GLN A 9 4.08 27.48 -17.06
C GLN A 9 3.71 28.76 -17.83
N GLN A 10 3.26 29.82 -17.15
CA GLN A 10 3.07 31.12 -17.80
C GLN A 10 4.39 31.73 -18.27
N LYS A 11 5.48 31.53 -17.51
CA LYS A 11 6.81 32.06 -17.84
C LYS A 11 7.60 31.15 -18.79
N PHE A 12 7.43 29.84 -18.67
CA PHE A 12 8.15 28.82 -19.43
C PHE A 12 7.14 27.86 -20.08
N PHE A 13 6.44 28.34 -21.11
CA PHE A 13 5.31 27.64 -21.73
C PHE A 13 5.70 26.30 -22.38
N TRP A 14 6.95 26.15 -22.80
CA TRP A 14 7.51 24.91 -23.36
C TRP A 14 7.76 23.82 -22.31
N VAL A 15 7.71 24.16 -21.01
CA VAL A 15 7.94 23.20 -19.94
C VAL A 15 6.65 22.49 -19.54
N LEU A 16 6.60 21.20 -19.82
CA LEU A 16 5.53 20.33 -19.34
C LEU A 16 5.70 20.07 -17.83
N THR A 17 4.69 20.43 -17.04
CA THR A 17 4.70 20.16 -15.59
C THR A 17 3.70 19.07 -15.23
N PHE A 18 4.15 18.09 -14.43
CA PHE A 18 3.32 16.96 -14.01
C PHE A 18 3.19 16.87 -12.50
N ALA A 19 2.06 16.35 -12.03
CA ALA A 19 1.97 15.88 -10.66
C ALA A 19 2.85 14.65 -10.47
N CYS A 20 3.53 14.57 -9.31
CA CYS A 20 4.31 13.39 -8.99
C CYS A 20 3.36 12.20 -8.84
N PHE A 21 3.55 11.19 -9.68
CA PHE A 21 2.76 9.96 -9.65
C PHE A 21 2.90 9.25 -8.30
N ILE A 22 4.14 9.14 -7.78
CA ILE A 22 4.44 8.53 -6.48
C ILE A 22 3.71 9.25 -5.34
N HIS A 23 3.74 10.58 -5.30
CA HIS A 23 3.02 11.34 -4.26
C HIS A 23 1.51 11.06 -4.30
N SER A 24 0.97 10.93 -5.50
CA SER A 24 -0.45 10.70 -5.69
C SER A 24 -0.85 9.25 -5.35
N LEU A 25 0.02 8.27 -5.64
CA LEU A 25 -0.11 6.90 -5.15
C LEU A 25 -0.04 6.83 -3.62
N ASN A 26 0.91 7.52 -2.98
CA ASN A 26 0.98 7.61 -1.51
C ASN A 26 -0.32 8.14 -0.93
N THR A 27 -0.89 9.16 -1.58
CA THR A 27 -2.18 9.73 -1.18
C THR A 27 -3.32 8.72 -1.35
N ALA A 28 -3.34 7.98 -2.46
CA ALA A 28 -4.33 6.92 -2.70
C ALA A 28 -4.25 5.82 -1.63
N VAL A 29 -3.05 5.32 -1.33
CA VAL A 29 -2.83 4.34 -0.26
C VAL A 29 -3.31 4.87 1.09
N GLY A 30 -3.02 6.13 1.41
CA GLY A 30 -3.52 6.77 2.63
C GLY A 30 -5.05 6.82 2.71
N GLU A 31 -5.73 7.11 1.60
CA GLU A 31 -7.20 7.09 1.53
C GLU A 31 -7.77 5.68 1.65
N ILE A 32 -7.15 4.69 0.99
CA ILE A 32 -7.55 3.28 1.06
C ILE A 32 -7.50 2.81 2.52
N PHE A 33 -6.42 3.11 3.23
CA PHE A 33 -6.22 2.70 4.62
C PHE A 33 -6.89 3.59 5.66
N ALA A 34 -7.56 4.67 5.23
CA ALA A 34 -8.43 5.44 6.09
C ALA A 34 -9.74 4.69 6.41
N TYR A 35 -10.03 3.57 5.74
CA TYR A 35 -11.19 2.73 6.05
C TYR A 35 -11.14 2.28 7.52
N PRO A 36 -12.18 2.54 8.35
CA PRO A 36 -12.11 2.43 9.81
C PRO A 36 -11.62 1.06 10.31
N LEU A 37 -12.13 -0.02 9.71
CA LEU A 37 -11.75 -1.38 10.08
C LEU A 37 -10.25 -1.62 9.83
N ILE A 38 -9.75 -1.25 8.65
CA ILE A 38 -8.34 -1.41 8.29
C ILE A 38 -7.43 -0.51 9.11
N LYS A 39 -7.85 0.73 9.39
CA LYS A 39 -7.12 1.65 10.27
C LYS A 39 -6.92 1.04 11.67
N SER A 40 -7.92 0.34 12.20
CA SER A 40 -7.81 -0.39 13.47
C SER A 40 -6.80 -1.53 13.39
N ILE A 41 -6.81 -2.32 12.29
CA ILE A 41 -5.84 -3.40 12.07
C ILE A 41 -4.40 -2.88 11.98
N ILE A 42 -4.17 -1.82 11.21
CA ILE A 42 -2.84 -1.19 11.08
C ILE A 42 -2.36 -0.64 12.42
N THR A 43 -3.26 -0.03 13.20
CA THR A 43 -2.93 0.47 14.55
C THR A 43 -2.48 -0.67 15.46
N LYS A 44 -3.19 -1.80 15.46
CA LYS A 44 -2.81 -3.00 16.23
C LYS A 44 -1.47 -3.56 15.76
N ALA A 45 -1.25 -3.69 14.46
CA ALA A 45 0.03 -4.13 13.89
C ALA A 45 1.20 -3.21 14.32
N ASN A 46 0.99 -1.90 14.28
CA ASN A 46 2.01 -0.92 14.69
C ASN A 46 2.33 -1.00 16.19
N ARG A 47 1.32 -1.23 17.05
CA ARG A 47 1.52 -1.45 18.49
C ARG A 47 2.33 -2.72 18.76
N THR A 48 1.99 -3.82 18.09
CA THR A 48 2.77 -5.07 18.18
C THR A 48 4.23 -4.82 17.85
N VAL A 49 4.53 -4.19 16.71
CA VAL A 49 5.91 -3.90 16.33
C VAL A 49 6.59 -2.94 17.30
N THR A 50 5.89 -1.92 17.77
CA THR A 50 6.44 -0.94 18.71
C THR A 50 6.82 -1.59 20.03
N LEU A 51 5.99 -2.50 20.56
CA LEU A 51 6.29 -3.24 21.79
C LEU A 51 7.54 -4.12 21.63
N PHE A 52 7.56 -4.97 20.60
CA PHE A 52 8.66 -5.92 20.42
C PHE A 52 9.97 -5.25 20.01
N ASN A 53 9.92 -4.15 19.25
CA ASN A 53 11.14 -3.39 18.93
C ASN A 53 11.61 -2.51 20.09
N GLY A 54 10.72 -2.11 21.01
CA GLY A 54 11.04 -1.28 22.17
C GLY A 54 11.47 -2.07 23.41
N SER A 55 11.05 -3.34 23.51
CA SER A 55 11.42 -4.21 24.62
C SER A 55 12.66 -5.02 24.31
N HIS A 56 13.75 -4.79 25.05
CA HIS A 56 14.97 -5.60 24.93
C HIS A 56 14.71 -7.08 25.20
N TYR A 57 13.97 -7.39 26.26
CA TYR A 57 13.66 -8.76 26.63
C TYR A 57 12.70 -9.42 25.63
N TRP A 58 11.50 -8.87 25.43
CA TRP A 58 10.50 -9.49 24.55
C TRP A 58 10.93 -9.48 23.08
N GLY A 59 11.61 -8.42 22.64
CA GLY A 59 12.24 -8.39 21.33
C GLY A 59 13.27 -9.49 21.15
N GLY A 60 14.09 -9.75 22.18
CA GLY A 60 15.04 -10.87 22.22
C GLY A 60 14.36 -12.23 22.14
N GLN A 61 13.31 -12.45 22.94
CA GLN A 61 12.54 -13.71 22.92
C GLN A 61 11.88 -13.95 21.56
N LEU A 62 11.25 -12.93 20.98
CA LEU A 62 10.64 -13.03 19.66
C LEU A 62 11.67 -13.32 18.58
N LYS A 63 12.85 -12.70 18.66
CA LYS A 63 13.95 -12.94 17.72
C LYS A 63 14.45 -14.38 17.80
N ALA A 64 14.63 -14.92 19.01
CA ALA A 64 15.02 -16.31 19.21
C ALA A 64 14.00 -17.29 18.62
N GLU A 65 12.69 -17.04 18.81
CA GLU A 65 11.63 -17.86 18.19
C GLU A 65 11.62 -17.75 16.66
N ALA A 66 11.87 -16.55 16.11
CA ALA A 66 11.98 -16.34 14.67
C ALA A 66 13.20 -17.08 14.09
N GLU A 67 14.34 -17.04 14.77
CA GLU A 67 15.56 -17.77 14.39
C GLU A 67 15.34 -19.30 14.42
N ARG A 68 14.65 -19.80 15.45
CA ARG A 68 14.25 -21.21 15.56
C ARG A 68 13.36 -21.68 14.40
N LEU A 69 12.57 -20.78 13.83
CA LEU A 69 11.72 -21.01 12.66
C LEU A 69 12.42 -20.64 11.33
N HIS A 70 13.74 -20.44 11.35
CA HIS A 70 14.56 -20.09 10.18
C HIS A 70 14.10 -18.83 9.44
N MET A 71 13.57 -17.85 10.18
CA MET A 71 13.10 -16.60 9.61
C MET A 71 14.24 -15.57 9.55
N SER A 72 14.54 -15.07 8.35
CA SER A 72 15.67 -14.17 8.11
C SER A 72 15.31 -12.68 8.16
N ARG A 73 14.03 -12.34 8.13
CA ARG A 73 13.53 -10.96 8.10
C ARG A 73 13.17 -10.52 9.51
N GLY A 74 13.33 -9.23 9.83
CA GLY A 74 12.87 -8.62 11.09
C GLY A 74 11.53 -7.88 10.96
N LEU A 75 10.90 -7.58 12.10
CA LEU A 75 9.74 -6.67 12.16
C LEU A 75 10.10 -5.27 11.65
N LYS A 76 9.19 -4.65 10.88
CA LYS A 76 9.38 -3.32 10.30
C LYS A 76 8.39 -2.33 10.89
N LYS A 77 8.91 -1.20 11.37
CA LYS A 77 8.08 -0.11 11.92
C LYS A 77 7.45 0.69 10.78
N ASN A 78 6.23 1.17 10.99
CA ASN A 78 5.63 2.12 10.07
C ASN A 78 6.35 3.47 10.17
N GLY A 79 6.63 4.07 9.02
CA GLY A 79 7.07 5.44 8.87
C GLY A 79 5.96 6.22 8.19
N GLU A 80 5.31 7.11 8.93
CA GLU A 80 4.04 7.77 8.56
C GLU A 80 4.06 8.47 7.19
N SER A 81 5.23 8.83 6.67
CA SER A 81 5.39 9.60 5.44
C SER A 81 5.46 8.76 4.15
N ARG A 82 5.48 7.42 4.21
CA ARG A 82 5.73 6.59 3.02
C ARG A 82 4.80 5.37 3.00
N CYS A 83 4.02 5.21 1.91
CA CYS A 83 3.18 4.02 1.67
C CYS A 83 4.00 2.73 1.82
N TYR A 84 5.25 2.73 1.34
CA TYR A 84 6.16 1.61 1.46
C TYR A 84 6.41 1.15 2.90
N ALA A 85 6.40 2.06 3.87
CA ALA A 85 6.62 1.71 5.26
C ALA A 85 5.40 1.00 5.88
N LEU A 86 4.20 1.29 5.38
CA LEU A 86 2.96 0.68 5.83
C LEU A 86 2.83 -0.76 5.29
N ILE A 87 3.09 -1.00 3.99
CA ILE A 87 3.17 -2.37 3.47
C ILE A 87 4.24 -3.17 4.20
N LEU A 88 5.42 -2.58 4.44
CA LEU A 88 6.50 -3.28 5.15
C LEU A 88 6.08 -3.65 6.57
N LEU A 89 5.38 -2.76 7.29
CA LEU A 89 4.78 -3.08 8.58
C LEU A 89 3.87 -4.30 8.44
N CYS A 90 2.85 -4.23 7.59
CA CYS A 90 1.84 -5.28 7.46
C CYS A 90 2.43 -6.62 7.03
N VAL A 91 3.31 -6.62 6.03
CA VAL A 91 4.00 -7.83 5.55
C VAL A 91 4.90 -8.42 6.63
N SER A 92 5.65 -7.58 7.37
CA SER A 92 6.54 -8.09 8.43
C SER A 92 5.76 -8.72 9.57
N VAL A 93 4.65 -8.11 10.01
CA VAL A 93 3.79 -8.66 11.07
C VAL A 93 3.11 -9.95 10.61
N ALA A 94 2.59 -9.98 9.39
CA ALA A 94 1.99 -11.19 8.82
C ALA A 94 3.00 -12.35 8.73
N TYR A 95 4.24 -12.05 8.31
CA TYR A 95 5.33 -13.03 8.27
C TYR A 95 5.67 -13.55 9.68
N TYR A 96 5.62 -12.69 10.69
CA TYR A 96 5.88 -13.00 12.10
C TYR A 96 4.72 -13.67 12.86
N ARG A 97 3.64 -14.04 12.18
CA ARG A 97 2.45 -14.61 12.84
C ARG A 97 2.79 -15.72 13.82
N GLN A 98 3.55 -16.73 13.39
CA GLN A 98 3.84 -17.90 14.20
C GLN A 98 4.77 -17.59 15.39
N PRO A 99 5.94 -16.93 15.22
CA PRO A 99 6.75 -16.49 16.36
C PRO A 99 5.99 -15.62 17.35
N LEU A 100 5.14 -14.69 16.86
CA LEU A 100 4.31 -13.83 17.71
C LEU A 100 3.32 -14.65 18.52
N SER A 101 2.62 -15.61 17.89
CA SER A 101 1.68 -16.47 18.60
C SER A 101 2.38 -17.30 19.67
N ILE A 102 3.53 -17.91 19.37
CA ILE A 102 4.29 -18.71 20.34
C ILE A 102 4.74 -17.84 21.51
N THR A 103 5.33 -16.68 21.22
CA THR A 103 5.81 -15.75 22.25
C THR A 103 4.67 -15.28 23.16
N CYS A 104 3.52 -14.89 22.58
CA CYS A 104 2.36 -14.44 23.33
C CYS A 104 1.62 -15.56 24.09
N LEU A 105 1.84 -16.84 23.74
CA LEU A 105 1.24 -17.97 24.44
C LEU A 105 1.97 -18.32 25.74
N ARG A 106 3.23 -17.91 25.89
CA ARG A 106 4.03 -18.19 27.09
C ARG A 106 3.38 -17.59 28.34
N GLU A 107 3.50 -18.27 29.47
CA GLU A 107 2.91 -17.81 30.73
C GLU A 107 3.60 -16.54 31.26
N ASP A 108 4.92 -16.45 31.09
CA ASP A 108 5.69 -15.25 31.45
C ASP A 108 5.35 -14.03 30.57
N ALA A 109 4.75 -14.23 29.40
CA ALA A 109 4.25 -13.14 28.57
C ALA A 109 2.91 -12.58 29.09
N LYS A 110 2.12 -13.38 29.81
CA LYS A 110 0.78 -13.01 30.31
C LYS A 110 0.81 -12.33 31.67
N GLN A 111 1.84 -12.60 32.47
CA GLN A 111 1.96 -12.08 33.84
C GLN A 111 3.38 -11.59 34.11
N ASN A 112 3.50 -10.57 34.95
CA ASN A 112 4.81 -10.09 35.40
C ASN A 112 5.53 -11.24 36.12
N SER A 113 6.72 -11.57 35.64
CA SER A 113 7.51 -12.66 36.19
C SER A 113 8.98 -12.25 36.25
N ASN A 114 9.66 -12.60 37.33
CA ASN A 114 11.10 -12.38 37.50
C ASN A 114 11.57 -10.93 37.28
N GLY A 115 10.75 -9.94 37.65
CA GLY A 115 11.06 -8.51 37.45
C GLY A 115 10.91 -7.99 36.02
N CYS A 116 10.50 -8.85 35.07
CA CYS A 116 10.16 -8.46 33.71
C CYS A 116 8.68 -8.08 33.60
N SER A 117 8.39 -7.00 32.87
CA SER A 117 7.02 -6.61 32.55
C SER A 117 6.39 -7.59 31.57
N ALA A 118 5.11 -7.92 31.76
CA ALA A 118 4.32 -8.72 30.82
C ALA A 118 4.23 -8.06 29.43
N VAL A 119 3.91 -8.85 28.41
CA VAL A 119 3.49 -8.32 27.11
C VAL A 119 2.14 -7.64 27.29
N ALA A 120 1.98 -6.48 26.66
CA ALA A 120 0.73 -5.73 26.75
C ALA A 120 -0.46 -6.60 26.31
N GLU A 121 -1.53 -6.58 27.10
CA GLU A 121 -2.69 -7.44 26.89
C GLU A 121 -3.34 -7.21 25.51
N ASP A 122 -3.34 -5.97 25.02
CA ASP A 122 -3.86 -5.65 23.69
C ASP A 122 -3.05 -6.30 22.56
N VAL A 123 -1.73 -6.47 22.73
CA VAL A 123 -0.86 -7.20 21.79
C VAL A 123 -1.12 -8.70 21.86
N ILE A 124 -1.31 -9.27 23.05
CA ILE A 124 -1.69 -10.69 23.24
C ILE A 124 -3.04 -10.96 22.57
N ASN A 125 -4.04 -10.13 22.86
CA ASN A 125 -5.38 -10.24 22.27
C ASN A 125 -5.35 -10.08 20.75
N THR A 126 -4.50 -9.20 20.23
CA THR A 126 -4.29 -9.03 18.78
C THR A 126 -3.71 -10.31 18.16
N ALA A 127 -2.64 -10.87 18.75
CA ALA A 127 -1.94 -12.01 18.18
C ALA A 127 -2.74 -13.32 18.27
N LEU A 128 -3.49 -13.52 19.36
CA LEU A 128 -4.10 -14.81 19.69
C LEU A 128 -5.62 -14.84 19.57
N ARG A 129 -6.31 -13.75 19.90
CA ARG A 129 -7.76 -13.78 20.17
C ARG A 129 -8.60 -13.01 19.17
N THR A 130 -8.01 -12.08 18.41
CA THR A 130 -8.75 -11.26 17.45
C THR A 130 -8.95 -12.04 16.14
N PRO A 131 -10.16 -12.57 15.86
CA PRO A 131 -10.34 -13.52 14.75
C PRO A 131 -10.04 -12.89 13.39
N ASN A 132 -10.43 -11.62 13.23
CA ASN A 132 -10.32 -10.90 11.96
C ASN A 132 -8.95 -10.23 11.77
N PHE A 133 -8.05 -10.24 12.76
CA PHE A 133 -6.77 -9.53 12.64
C PHE A 133 -5.91 -10.09 11.52
N TRP A 134 -5.65 -11.39 11.53
CA TRP A 134 -4.80 -12.03 10.52
C TRP A 134 -5.42 -12.05 9.12
N PRO A 135 -6.72 -12.38 8.93
CA PRO A 135 -7.38 -12.28 7.63
C PRO A 135 -7.32 -10.86 7.04
N LEU A 136 -7.72 -9.84 7.81
CA LEU A 136 -7.71 -8.46 7.32
C LEU A 136 -6.30 -7.93 7.06
N LEU A 137 -5.31 -8.33 7.88
CA LEU A 137 -3.92 -7.96 7.63
C LEU A 137 -3.40 -8.58 6.32
N ARG A 138 -3.78 -9.82 6.00
CA ARG A 138 -3.47 -10.43 4.71
C ARG A 138 -4.17 -9.71 3.56
N GLN A 139 -5.45 -9.40 3.71
CA GLN A 139 -6.23 -8.63 2.73
C GLN A 139 -5.56 -7.28 2.43
N VAL A 140 -5.13 -6.54 3.45
CA VAL A 140 -4.36 -5.29 3.29
C VAL A 140 -3.10 -5.51 2.43
N THR A 141 -2.31 -6.54 2.73
CA THR A 141 -1.10 -6.81 1.94
C THR A 141 -1.40 -7.22 0.50
N ARG A 142 -2.55 -7.86 0.25
CA ARG A 142 -3.01 -8.24 -1.09
C ARG A 142 -3.50 -7.04 -1.88
N VAL A 143 -4.26 -6.14 -1.27
CA VAL A 143 -4.73 -4.90 -1.90
C VAL A 143 -3.56 -3.98 -2.25
N GLU A 144 -2.56 -3.87 -1.38
CA GLU A 144 -1.49 -2.89 -1.55
C GLU A 144 -0.36 -3.37 -2.47
N LYS A 145 0.00 -4.66 -2.46
CA LYS A 145 1.06 -5.21 -3.31
C LYS A 145 0.93 -4.82 -4.80
N PRO A 146 -0.25 -4.95 -5.44
CA PRO A 146 -0.42 -4.55 -6.82
C PRO A 146 -0.29 -3.03 -7.01
N ILE A 147 -0.81 -2.21 -6.09
CA ILE A 147 -0.60 -0.74 -6.12
C ILE A 147 0.90 -0.41 -6.12
N MET A 148 1.70 -1.17 -5.38
CA MET A 148 3.15 -1.01 -5.35
C MET A 148 3.84 -1.56 -6.61
N ALA A 149 3.32 -2.61 -7.24
CA ALA A 149 3.81 -3.08 -8.55
C ALA A 149 3.51 -2.07 -9.67
N CYS A 150 2.42 -1.31 -9.53
CA CYS A 150 2.10 -0.17 -10.37
C CYS A 150 3.13 0.98 -10.24
N TRP A 151 3.86 1.10 -9.12
CA TRP A 151 4.94 2.08 -8.96
C TRP A 151 6.16 1.72 -9.82
N SER A 152 6.55 0.44 -9.90
CA SER A 152 7.75 0.04 -10.66
C SER A 152 7.56 0.02 -12.19
N PHE A 153 6.40 0.48 -12.69
CA PHE A 153 5.98 0.32 -14.09
C PHE A 153 6.17 -1.12 -14.60
N SER A 154 6.14 -2.10 -13.69
CA SER A 154 6.29 -3.51 -14.06
C SER A 154 4.94 -4.13 -14.39
N VAL A 155 3.86 -3.50 -13.93
CA VAL A 155 2.49 -4.00 -14.05
C VAL A 155 1.56 -2.85 -14.42
N ALA A 156 0.67 -3.12 -15.37
CA ALA A 156 -0.39 -2.21 -15.77
C ALA A 156 -1.38 -1.91 -14.61
N PRO A 157 -1.91 -0.68 -14.50
CA PRO A 157 -2.95 -0.31 -13.52
C PRO A 157 -4.14 -1.27 -13.39
N GLU A 158 -4.48 -1.97 -14.47
CA GLU A 158 -5.60 -2.91 -14.52
C GLU A 158 -5.29 -4.26 -13.90
N HIS A 159 -4.07 -4.76 -14.10
CA HIS A 159 -3.59 -5.93 -13.36
C HIS A 159 -3.55 -5.61 -11.87
N CYS A 160 -3.30 -4.35 -11.50
CA CYS A 160 -3.33 -3.92 -10.12
C CYS A 160 -4.73 -4.01 -9.50
N GLN A 161 -5.82 -3.92 -10.28
CA GLN A 161 -7.18 -4.06 -9.76
C GLN A 161 -7.70 -5.48 -9.76
N LYS A 162 -7.43 -6.25 -10.83
CA LYS A 162 -7.86 -7.65 -10.91
C LYS A 162 -7.25 -8.52 -9.82
N SER A 163 -6.04 -8.18 -9.37
CA SER A 163 -5.35 -8.89 -8.28
C SER A 163 -5.81 -8.48 -6.87
N MET A 164 -6.74 -7.53 -6.73
CA MET A 164 -7.31 -7.13 -5.45
C MET A 164 -8.56 -7.92 -5.03
N LEU A 165 -9.06 -8.85 -5.86
CA LEU A 165 -10.37 -9.48 -5.64
C LEU A 165 -10.21 -11.01 -5.46
N GLU A 166 -10.48 -11.52 -4.26
CA GLU A 166 -10.68 -12.95 -3.95
C GLU A 166 -11.91 -13.12 -3.02
N ASP A 167 -12.57 -14.29 -3.06
CA ASP A 167 -13.95 -14.53 -2.57
C ASP A 167 -14.15 -14.55 -1.03
N ASP A 168 -13.10 -14.48 -0.20
CA ASP A 168 -13.17 -14.60 1.27
C ASP A 168 -12.87 -13.28 2.02
N GLU A 169 -13.16 -12.14 1.41
CA GLU A 169 -12.62 -10.84 1.82
C GLU A 169 -13.68 -9.81 2.27
N ASP A 170 -13.29 -8.82 3.09
CA ASP A 170 -14.19 -7.73 3.50
C ASP A 170 -14.57 -6.89 2.27
N ALA A 171 -15.77 -7.15 1.74
CA ALA A 171 -16.25 -6.55 0.49
C ALA A 171 -16.38 -5.02 0.59
N GLY A 172 -16.68 -4.50 1.78
CA GLY A 172 -16.74 -3.06 2.04
C GLY A 172 -15.39 -2.38 1.86
N PHE A 173 -14.33 -2.99 2.40
CA PHE A 173 -12.96 -2.52 2.21
C PHE A 173 -12.52 -2.62 0.74
N LEU A 174 -12.84 -3.71 0.03
CA LEU A 174 -12.49 -3.84 -1.39
C LEU A 174 -13.16 -2.75 -2.25
N ALA A 175 -14.45 -2.51 -2.03
CA ALA A 175 -15.19 -1.46 -2.71
C ALA A 175 -14.58 -0.07 -2.43
N HIS A 176 -14.30 0.23 -1.15
CA HIS A 176 -13.63 1.46 -0.74
C HIS A 176 -12.24 1.60 -1.38
N ALA A 177 -11.45 0.53 -1.39
CA ALA A 177 -10.10 0.53 -1.93
C ALA A 177 -10.10 0.83 -3.43
N LYS A 178 -11.00 0.17 -4.17
CA LYS A 178 -11.19 0.40 -5.60
C LYS A 178 -11.63 1.84 -5.88
N GLU A 179 -12.64 2.33 -5.16
CA GLU A 179 -13.13 3.69 -5.34
C GLU A 179 -12.06 4.75 -5.05
N ALA A 180 -11.33 4.60 -3.95
CA ALA A 180 -10.25 5.51 -3.57
C ALA A 180 -9.13 5.51 -4.62
N PHE A 181 -8.72 4.33 -5.09
CA PHE A 181 -7.72 4.20 -6.15
C PHE A 181 -8.21 4.87 -7.45
N ASP A 182 -9.42 4.56 -7.90
CA ASP A 182 -10.00 5.09 -9.15
C ASP A 182 -10.10 6.62 -9.12
N ARG A 183 -10.64 7.16 -8.03
CA ARG A 183 -10.79 8.59 -7.83
C ARG A 183 -9.45 9.31 -7.90
N ARG A 184 -8.39 8.71 -7.36
CA ARG A 184 -7.04 9.27 -7.39
C ARG A 184 -6.39 9.09 -8.75
N PHE A 185 -6.50 7.91 -9.36
CA PHE A 185 -5.97 7.62 -10.68
C PHE A 185 -6.54 8.59 -11.73
N ILE A 186 -7.85 8.85 -11.73
CA ILE A 186 -8.50 9.80 -12.64
C ILE A 186 -7.92 11.22 -12.50
N LYS A 187 -7.60 11.66 -11.28
CA LYS A 187 -7.01 12.98 -11.03
C LYS A 187 -5.56 13.10 -11.55
N ILE A 188 -4.85 11.99 -11.69
CA ILE A 188 -3.44 11.96 -12.10
C ILE A 188 -3.30 11.68 -13.60
N ALA A 189 -4.17 10.84 -14.15
CA ALA A 189 -4.12 10.40 -15.53
C ALA A 189 -4.47 11.56 -16.48
N THR A 190 -3.44 12.23 -16.99
CA THR A 190 -3.57 13.33 -17.97
C THR A 190 -3.48 12.77 -19.39
N PRO A 191 -3.86 13.54 -20.42
CA PRO A 191 -3.64 13.13 -21.81
C PRO A 191 -2.19 12.73 -22.11
N VAL A 192 -1.21 13.39 -21.45
CA VAL A 192 0.21 13.06 -21.62
C VAL A 192 0.57 11.71 -21.01
N HIS A 193 0.02 11.38 -19.83
CA HIS A 193 0.23 10.06 -19.22
C HIS A 193 -0.35 8.93 -20.08
N TRP A 194 -1.54 9.15 -20.67
CA TRP A 194 -2.16 8.21 -21.61
C TRP A 194 -1.35 8.07 -22.91
N LEU A 195 -0.83 9.18 -23.43
CA LEU A 195 0.05 9.16 -24.61
C LEU A 195 1.35 8.41 -24.31
N ALA A 196 1.98 8.65 -23.16
CA ALA A 196 3.18 7.92 -22.75
C ALA A 196 2.92 6.41 -22.62
N LEU A 197 1.78 6.02 -22.04
CA LEU A 197 1.32 4.64 -21.95
C LEU A 197 1.15 4.00 -23.35
N PHE A 198 0.56 4.74 -24.29
CA PHE A 198 0.36 4.30 -25.67
C PHE A 198 1.67 4.13 -26.46
N LEU A 199 2.62 5.06 -26.26
CA LEU A 199 3.92 5.03 -26.92
C LEU A 199 4.79 3.88 -26.40
N HIS A 200 4.55 3.39 -25.17
CA HIS A 200 5.24 2.24 -24.61
C HIS A 200 4.76 0.92 -25.27
N PRO A 201 5.59 0.21 -26.07
CA PRO A 201 5.10 -0.88 -26.94
C PRO A 201 4.36 -2.01 -26.20
N PRO A 202 4.86 -2.51 -25.05
CA PRO A 202 4.13 -3.54 -24.30
C PRO A 202 2.76 -3.08 -23.80
N TRP A 203 2.54 -1.77 -23.61
CA TRP A 203 1.37 -1.21 -22.92
C TRP A 203 0.42 -0.48 -23.87
N ARG A 204 0.74 -0.47 -25.16
CA ARG A 204 -0.06 0.18 -26.20
C ARG A 204 -1.47 -0.35 -26.29
N LYS A 205 -1.65 -1.68 -26.23
CA LYS A 205 -2.98 -2.31 -26.26
C LYS A 205 -3.83 -1.84 -25.09
N LEU A 206 -3.25 -1.84 -23.89
CA LEU A 206 -3.86 -1.34 -22.66
C LEU A 206 -4.36 0.11 -22.78
N ALA A 207 -3.53 0.98 -23.36
CA ALA A 207 -3.88 2.38 -23.56
C ALA A 207 -5.15 2.56 -24.42
N LEU A 208 -5.40 1.62 -25.33
CA LEU A 208 -6.49 1.64 -26.30
C LEU A 208 -7.70 0.79 -25.89
N SER A 209 -7.51 -0.32 -25.18
CA SER A 209 -8.47 -1.43 -25.13
C SER A 209 -9.66 -1.23 -24.20
N GLY A 210 -9.90 -0.02 -23.68
CA GLY A 210 -10.98 0.17 -22.73
C GLY A 210 -10.63 -0.33 -21.33
N ASP A 211 -9.87 -1.42 -21.20
CA ASP A 211 -9.71 -2.27 -20.01
C ASP A 211 -9.27 -1.59 -18.69
N SER A 212 -8.97 -0.29 -18.72
CA SER A 212 -8.72 0.55 -17.55
C SER A 212 -9.81 0.45 -16.50
N ALA A 213 -9.54 0.90 -15.28
CA ALA A 213 -10.40 0.87 -14.10
C ALA A 213 -11.91 1.16 -14.26
N LYS A 214 -12.30 1.86 -15.33
CA LYS A 214 -13.70 2.16 -15.68
C LYS A 214 -14.11 1.79 -17.12
N GLY A 215 -13.36 0.95 -17.81
CA GLY A 215 -13.66 0.61 -19.21
C GLY A 215 -13.35 1.76 -20.20
N GLN A 216 -12.48 2.72 -19.84
CA GLN A 216 -12.20 3.92 -20.64
C GLN A 216 -10.72 4.10 -21.04
N GLY A 217 -10.17 3.10 -21.74
CA GLY A 217 -9.06 3.32 -22.68
C GLY A 217 -9.35 4.51 -23.61
N LYS A 218 -8.30 5.10 -24.17
CA LYS A 218 -8.42 6.31 -24.99
C LYS A 218 -8.29 5.98 -26.46
N SER A 219 -9.12 6.63 -27.28
CA SER A 219 -9.09 6.42 -28.73
C SER A 219 -7.77 6.88 -29.35
N LEU A 220 -7.43 6.36 -30.52
CA LEU A 220 -6.26 6.85 -31.27
C LEU A 220 -6.34 8.36 -31.51
N ASN A 221 -7.53 8.89 -31.83
CA ASN A 221 -7.76 10.32 -31.97
C ASN A 221 -7.43 11.11 -30.70
N PHE A 222 -7.74 10.57 -29.51
CA PHE A 222 -7.33 11.18 -28.26
C PHE A 222 -5.79 11.25 -28.15
N MET A 223 -5.08 10.18 -28.51
CA MET A 223 -3.61 10.14 -28.48
C MET A 223 -2.99 11.14 -29.46
N LEU A 224 -3.50 11.18 -30.69
CA LEU A 224 -3.06 12.13 -31.72
C LEU A 224 -3.28 13.58 -31.26
N ASN A 225 -4.45 13.88 -30.71
CA ASN A 225 -4.75 15.20 -30.16
C ASN A 225 -3.82 15.58 -28.99
N ALA A 226 -3.48 14.62 -28.12
CA ALA A 226 -2.52 14.86 -27.04
C ALA A 226 -1.13 15.16 -27.58
N ALA A 227 -0.65 14.38 -28.57
CA ALA A 227 0.65 14.58 -29.20
C ALA A 227 0.72 15.93 -29.93
N PHE A 228 -0.32 16.27 -30.69
CA PHE A 228 -0.41 17.55 -31.40
C PHE A 228 -0.38 18.74 -30.44
N LYS A 229 -1.13 18.69 -29.33
CA LYS A 229 -1.10 19.74 -28.30
C LYS A 229 0.26 19.93 -27.65
N ILE A 230 1.03 18.85 -27.45
CA ILE A 230 2.41 18.94 -26.96
C ILE A 230 3.30 19.58 -28.01
N ALA A 231 3.18 19.16 -29.28
CA ALA A 231 3.97 19.70 -30.38
C ALA A 231 3.71 21.20 -30.58
N GLN A 232 2.47 21.68 -30.42
CA GLN A 232 2.13 23.11 -30.50
C GLN A 232 2.71 23.97 -29.36
N GLN A 233 3.15 23.36 -28.25
CA GLN A 233 3.77 24.09 -27.14
C GLN A 233 5.28 24.31 -27.34
N TRP A 234 5.85 23.70 -28.38
CA TRP A 234 7.24 23.83 -28.82
C TRP A 234 7.31 24.69 -30.08
#